data_AF-A0A6C0EHP8-F1
#
_entry.id   AF-A0A6C0EHP8-F1
#
_cell.length_a   1.000
_cell.length_b   1.000
_cell.length_c   1.000
_cell.angle_alpha   90.00
_cell.angle_beta   90.00
_cell.angle_gamma   90.00
#
_symmetry.space_group_name_H-M   'P 1'
#
loop_
_entity.id
_entity.type
_entity.pdbx_description
1 polymer ?
#
loop_
_entity_poly.entity_id
_entity_poly.type
_entity_poly.pdbx_seq_one_letter_code
_entity_poly.pdbx_strand_id
1 'polypeptide(L)'
;MTNYELSYIELYNTSRHGELDDLPVAKQKHIQCNYLLMHSIKPEMFLKYPAKVTKIIDKTKIYYEKTIQQNDSEYKFRDNHASLDIIKRVNNDEYTFAIVKTFWLKLFQRRWKKIYQNKQHIMKKMMNPQNLMHRQIHGKWSFNTNIYHI
;
A
#
# COMPACT_ATOMS: atom_id res chain seq x y z
N MET A 1 22.85 -10.87 -3.63
CA MET A 1 22.05 -9.64 -3.82
C MET A 1 20.58 -9.97 -3.62
N THR A 2 19.81 -9.13 -2.95
CA THR A 2 18.36 -9.33 -2.80
C THR A 2 17.66 -9.06 -4.13
N ASN A 3 16.81 -9.97 -4.59
CA ASN A 3 16.04 -9.84 -5.84
C ASN A 3 14.86 -8.84 -5.74
N TYR A 4 14.84 -8.03 -4.69
CA TYR A 4 13.73 -7.15 -4.34
C TYR A 4 14.24 -5.73 -4.10
N GLU A 5 13.46 -4.76 -4.53
CA GLU A 5 13.76 -3.33 -4.37
C GLU A 5 12.51 -2.56 -3.96
N LEU A 6 12.71 -1.46 -3.25
CA LEU A 6 11.64 -0.50 -2.97
C LEU A 6 11.52 0.40 -4.20
N SER A 7 10.35 0.48 -4.81
CA SER A 7 10.15 1.27 -6.02
C SER A 7 8.79 1.94 -6.04
N TYR A 8 8.77 3.08 -6.71
CA TYR A 8 7.55 3.69 -7.19
C TYR A 8 7.10 2.95 -8.45
N ILE A 9 5.87 2.45 -8.42
CA ILE A 9 5.25 1.70 -9.51
C ILE A 9 3.93 2.34 -9.92
N GLU A 10 3.61 2.16 -11.19
CA GLU A 10 2.46 2.80 -11.82
C GLU A 10 1.81 1.85 -12.83
N LEU A 11 0.48 1.81 -12.90
CA LEU A 11 -0.22 1.10 -13.98
C LEU A 11 -0.14 1.93 -15.26
N TYR A 12 -0.13 1.25 -16.40
CA TYR A 12 -0.10 1.94 -17.69
C TYR A 12 -1.30 2.89 -17.83
N ASN A 13 -1.02 4.14 -18.22
CA ASN A 13 -2.02 5.14 -18.58
C ASN A 13 -1.62 5.75 -19.92
N THR A 14 -2.50 5.61 -20.91
CA THR A 14 -2.32 6.16 -22.26
C THR A 14 -2.05 7.67 -22.25
N SER A 15 -2.74 8.45 -21.41
CA SER A 15 -2.54 9.90 -21.32
C SER A 15 -1.17 10.31 -20.80
N ARG A 16 -0.44 9.41 -20.11
CA ARG A 16 0.89 9.69 -19.56
C ARG A 16 2.02 9.01 -20.35
N HIS A 17 1.76 7.82 -20.86
CA HIS A 17 2.77 6.95 -21.47
C HIS A 17 2.68 6.91 -23.00
N GLY A 18 1.61 7.44 -23.59
CA GLY A 18 1.37 7.44 -25.03
C GLY A 18 0.44 6.31 -25.50
N GLU A 19 0.22 6.25 -26.80
CA GLU A 19 -0.50 5.13 -27.43
C GLU A 19 0.45 3.93 -27.62
N LEU A 20 -0.13 2.72 -27.71
CA LEU A 20 0.62 1.47 -27.93
C LEU A 20 0.29 0.83 -29.30
N ASP A 21 -0.26 1.61 -30.23
CA ASP A 21 -0.78 1.13 -31.51
C ASP A 21 0.28 0.47 -32.40
N ASP A 22 1.55 0.80 -32.16
CA ASP A 22 2.73 0.23 -32.82
C ASP A 22 3.07 -1.19 -32.35
N LEU A 23 2.51 -1.63 -31.22
CA LEU A 23 2.78 -2.95 -30.65
C LEU A 23 1.69 -3.97 -30.99
N PRO A 24 2.05 -5.27 -31.09
CA PRO A 24 1.05 -6.35 -31.16
C PRO A 24 0.07 -6.32 -29.99
N VAL A 25 -1.21 -6.60 -30.25
CA VAL A 25 -2.31 -6.60 -29.25
C VAL A 25 -1.97 -7.37 -27.97
N ALA A 26 -1.27 -8.50 -28.09
CA ALA A 26 -0.84 -9.29 -26.94
C ALA A 26 0.13 -8.51 -26.02
N LYS A 27 1.07 -7.74 -26.60
CA LYS A 27 2.00 -6.89 -25.84
C LYS A 27 1.26 -5.69 -25.24
N GLN A 28 0.36 -5.06 -25.98
CA GLN A 28 -0.47 -3.95 -25.46
C GLN A 28 -1.22 -4.38 -24.19
N LYS A 29 -1.93 -5.51 -24.27
CA LYS A 29 -2.67 -6.06 -23.13
C LYS A 29 -1.75 -6.42 -21.95
N HIS A 30 -0.58 -6.97 -22.24
CA HIS A 30 0.41 -7.29 -21.20
C HIS A 30 0.88 -6.03 -20.47
N ILE A 31 1.20 -4.96 -21.19
CA ILE A 31 1.63 -3.68 -20.62
C ILE A 31 0.50 -3.05 -19.79
N GLN A 32 -0.72 -3.01 -20.33
CA GLN A 32 -1.89 -2.44 -19.66
C GLN A 32 -2.27 -3.16 -18.35
N CYS A 33 -1.98 -4.46 -18.25
CA CYS A 33 -2.35 -5.28 -17.09
C CYS A 33 -1.24 -5.38 -16.02
N ASN A 34 -0.06 -4.81 -16.26
CA ASN A 34 1.07 -4.91 -15.34
C ASN A 34 1.51 -3.55 -14.79
N TYR A 35 2.21 -3.60 -13.65
CA TYR A 35 2.86 -2.42 -13.10
C TYR A 35 4.14 -2.12 -13.86
N LEU A 36 4.27 -0.88 -14.30
CA LEU A 36 5.49 -0.33 -14.83
C LEU A 36 6.39 0.12 -13.68
N LEU A 37 7.69 -0.08 -13.85
CA LEU A 37 8.69 0.40 -12.91
C LEU A 37 9.05 1.85 -13.26
N MET A 38 8.72 2.79 -12.38
CA MET A 38 8.96 4.21 -12.63
C MET A 38 10.29 4.66 -12.02
N HIS A 39 10.49 4.39 -10.73
CA HIS A 39 11.68 4.84 -10.02
C HIS A 39 12.04 3.92 -8.86
N SER A 40 13.29 3.43 -8.86
CA SER A 40 13.86 2.69 -7.74
C SER A 40 14.30 3.62 -6.63
N ILE A 41 13.92 3.28 -5.41
CA ILE A 41 14.25 4.05 -4.21
C ILE A 41 15.25 3.25 -3.40
N LYS A 42 16.43 3.82 -3.19
CA LYS A 42 17.43 3.22 -2.29
C LYS A 42 16.87 3.20 -0.85
N PRO A 43 16.98 2.08 -0.12
CA PRO A 43 16.48 1.98 1.25
C PRO A 43 17.03 3.07 2.18
N GLU A 44 18.31 3.41 2.04
CA GLU A 44 18.98 4.46 2.80
C GLU A 44 18.29 5.82 2.65
N MET A 45 17.90 6.16 1.41
CA MET A 45 17.19 7.40 1.11
C MET A 45 15.80 7.42 1.74
N PHE A 46 15.09 6.29 1.72
CA PHE A 46 13.78 6.16 2.35
C PHE A 46 13.86 6.31 3.87
N LEU A 47 14.83 5.64 4.51
CA LEU A 47 15.01 5.69 5.96
C LEU A 47 15.44 7.08 6.44
N LYS A 48 16.30 7.77 5.69
CA LYS A 48 16.79 9.10 6.06
C LYS A 48 15.78 10.21 5.77
N TYR A 49 15.00 10.08 4.70
CA TYR A 49 14.07 11.13 4.24
C TYR A 49 12.69 10.59 3.84
N PRO A 50 11.96 9.92 4.76
CA PRO A 50 10.71 9.26 4.42
C PRO A 50 9.65 10.23 3.88
N ALA A 51 9.50 11.41 4.50
CA ALA A 51 8.54 12.42 4.08
C ALA A 51 8.79 12.96 2.66
N LYS A 52 10.06 13.07 2.25
CA LYS A 52 10.42 13.52 0.91
C LYS A 52 10.04 12.47 -0.14
N VAL A 53 10.29 11.20 0.16
CA VAL A 53 9.93 10.08 -0.71
C VAL A 53 8.42 9.95 -0.84
N THR A 54 7.67 10.08 0.26
CA THR A 54 6.20 9.97 0.23
C THR A 54 5.54 11.11 -0.53
N LYS A 55 6.10 12.33 -0.46
CA LYS A 55 5.57 13.50 -1.20
C LYS A 55 5.51 13.30 -2.71
N ILE A 56 6.42 12.50 -3.28
CA ILE A 56 6.41 12.17 -4.71
C ILE A 56 5.17 11.33 -5.05
N ILE A 57 4.85 10.34 -4.20
CA ILE A 57 3.67 9.47 -4.35
C ILE A 57 2.40 10.30 -4.25
N ASP A 58 2.32 11.19 -3.27
CA ASP A 58 1.13 12.01 -3.03
C ASP A 58 0.84 12.91 -4.24
N LYS A 59 1.89 13.51 -4.85
CA LYS A 59 1.74 14.29 -6.08
C LYS A 59 1.16 13.46 -7.22
N THR A 60 1.63 12.23 -7.42
CA THR A 60 1.14 11.40 -8.53
C THR A 60 -0.29 10.91 -8.27
N LYS A 61 -0.63 10.58 -7.02
CA LYS A 61 -2.02 10.27 -6.64
C LYS A 61 -2.96 11.43 -6.94
N ILE A 62 -2.58 12.65 -6.57
CA ILE A 62 -3.36 13.87 -6.87
C ILE A 62 -3.52 14.07 -8.39
N TYR A 63 -2.47 13.80 -9.18
CA TYR A 63 -2.58 13.86 -10.63
C TYR A 63 -3.66 12.88 -11.14
N TYR A 64 -3.61 11.63 -10.70
CA TYR A 64 -4.58 10.62 -11.09
C TYR A 64 -6.00 10.94 -10.65
N GLU A 65 -6.18 11.42 -9.43
CA GLU A 65 -7.47 11.91 -8.92
C GLU A 65 -8.04 13.02 -9.82
N LYS A 66 -7.21 13.97 -10.25
CA LYS A 66 -7.63 15.04 -11.19
C LYS A 66 -7.98 14.50 -12.56
N THR A 67 -7.20 13.58 -13.11
CA THR A 67 -7.49 12.96 -14.41
C THR A 67 -8.81 12.19 -14.38
N ILE A 68 -9.14 11.52 -13.27
CA ILE A 68 -10.44 10.84 -13.09
C ILE A 68 -11.60 11.84 -13.13
N GLN A 69 -11.47 12.96 -12.41
CA GLN A 69 -12.51 13.99 -12.35
C GLN A 69 -12.77 14.65 -13.71
N GLN A 70 -11.78 14.66 -14.61
CA GLN A 70 -11.88 15.26 -15.94
C GLN A 70 -12.45 14.31 -17.00
N ASN A 71 -12.25 13.00 -16.88
CA ASN A 71 -12.57 12.00 -17.91
C ASN A 71 -13.78 11.12 -17.54
N ASP A 72 -14.88 11.78 -17.15
CA ASP A 72 -16.12 11.22 -16.60
C ASP A 72 -16.43 9.74 -16.99
N SER A 73 -16.56 8.90 -15.96
CA SER A 73 -17.17 7.55 -15.93
C SER A 73 -16.54 6.35 -16.68
N GLU A 74 -15.72 6.50 -17.71
CA GLU A 74 -15.21 5.33 -18.46
C GLU A 74 -13.95 4.70 -17.83
N TYR A 75 -13.12 5.53 -17.20
CA TYR A 75 -11.88 5.10 -16.56
C TYR A 75 -12.13 4.66 -15.10
N LYS A 76 -12.38 3.36 -14.90
CA LYS A 76 -12.42 2.74 -13.55
C LYS A 76 -11.02 2.66 -12.94
N PHE A 77 -10.51 3.77 -12.43
CA PHE A 77 -9.26 3.75 -11.68
C PHE A 77 -9.44 2.93 -10.39
N ARG A 78 -8.70 1.82 -10.20
CA ARG A 78 -8.63 1.09 -8.92
C ARG A 78 -7.67 1.83 -7.98
N ASP A 79 -7.85 1.81 -6.66
CA ASP A 79 -6.94 2.47 -5.68
C ASP A 79 -5.43 2.14 -5.79
N ASN A 80 -5.03 1.24 -6.68
CA ASN A 80 -3.69 0.76 -6.88
C ASN A 80 -3.01 1.26 -8.18
N HIS A 81 -3.36 2.42 -8.75
CA HIS A 81 -2.68 2.92 -9.96
C HIS A 81 -1.27 3.39 -9.74
N ALA A 82 -0.97 3.90 -8.55
CA ALA A 82 0.34 4.42 -8.20
C ALA A 82 0.62 4.07 -6.74
N SER A 83 1.74 3.41 -6.49
CA SER A 83 2.12 3.05 -5.13
C SER A 83 3.63 2.95 -4.95
N LEU A 84 4.04 3.11 -3.70
CA LEU A 84 5.36 2.72 -3.24
C LEU A 84 5.28 1.31 -2.71
N ASP A 85 5.97 0.38 -3.36
CA ASP A 85 5.93 -1.02 -3.00
C ASP A 85 7.32 -1.68 -3.11
N ILE A 86 7.49 -2.76 -2.36
CA ILE A 86 8.59 -3.70 -2.54
C ILE A 86 8.23 -4.57 -3.75
N ILE A 87 9.09 -4.55 -4.75
CA ILE A 87 8.85 -5.22 -6.03
C ILE A 87 9.99 -6.16 -6.40
N LYS A 88 9.68 -7.12 -7.26
CA LYS A 88 10.66 -7.86 -8.04
C LYS A 88 10.65 -7.28 -9.45
N ARG A 89 11.79 -6.75 -9.91
CA ARG A 89 11.95 -6.27 -11.28
C ARG A 89 11.96 -7.43 -12.26
N VAL A 90 11.27 -7.26 -13.38
CA VAL A 90 11.35 -8.16 -14.52
C VAL A 90 11.63 -7.33 -15.77
N ASN A 91 12.74 -7.64 -16.42
CA ASN A 91 13.13 -7.02 -17.68
C ASN A 91 12.62 -7.91 -18.81
N ASN A 92 11.97 -7.32 -19.80
CA ASN A 92 11.58 -7.96 -21.03
C ASN A 92 12.08 -7.08 -22.16
N ASP A 93 13.33 -7.28 -22.59
CA ASP A 93 14.12 -6.66 -23.69
C ASP A 93 13.79 -5.21 -24.14
N GLU A 94 12.53 -4.88 -24.37
CA GLU A 94 11.97 -3.56 -24.72
C GLU A 94 11.43 -2.75 -23.51
N TYR A 95 10.95 -3.39 -22.44
CA TYR A 95 10.37 -2.71 -21.28
C TYR A 95 10.58 -3.45 -19.95
N THR A 96 10.49 -2.70 -18.85
CA THR A 96 10.65 -3.21 -17.49
C THR A 96 9.34 -3.11 -16.72
N PHE A 97 8.89 -4.23 -16.16
CA PHE A 97 7.72 -4.30 -15.31
C PHE A 97 8.06 -4.76 -13.89
N ALA A 98 7.14 -4.51 -12.97
CA ALA A 98 7.30 -4.75 -11.55
C ALA A 98 6.27 -5.75 -11.04
N ILE A 99 6.75 -6.82 -10.40
CA ILE A 99 5.87 -7.73 -9.67
C ILE A 99 5.82 -7.29 -8.22
N VAL A 100 4.64 -6.87 -7.77
CA VAL A 100 4.40 -6.44 -6.38
C VAL A 100 4.57 -7.60 -5.41
N LYS A 101 5.38 -7.41 -4.37
CA LYS A 101 5.65 -8.42 -3.32
C LYS A 101 5.15 -8.01 -1.94
N THR A 102 4.48 -6.86 -1.82
CA THR A 102 3.96 -6.35 -0.55
C THR A 102 2.58 -6.88 -0.17
N PHE A 103 1.88 -7.62 -1.05
CA PHE A 103 0.50 -8.07 -0.77
C PHE A 103 0.38 -8.83 0.56
N TRP A 104 1.18 -9.88 0.76
CA TRP A 104 1.18 -10.67 1.99
C TRP A 104 1.64 -9.86 3.20
N LEU A 105 2.63 -8.98 3.01
CA LEU A 105 3.10 -8.08 4.07
C LEU A 105 1.99 -7.12 4.51
N LYS A 106 1.21 -6.56 3.57
CA LYS A 106 0.07 -5.68 3.87
C LYS A 106 -1.03 -6.43 4.63
N LEU A 107 -1.32 -7.68 4.28
CA LEU A 107 -2.28 -8.50 5.04
C LEU A 107 -1.82 -8.74 6.49
N PHE A 108 -0.55 -9.11 6.65
CA PHE A 108 0.06 -9.26 7.98
C PHE A 108 0.00 -7.95 8.78
N GLN A 109 0.43 -6.83 8.17
CA GLN A 109 0.38 -5.50 8.78
C GLN A 109 -1.04 -5.10 9.20
N ARG A 110 -2.06 -5.39 8.38
CA ARG A 110 -3.48 -5.13 8.71
C ARG A 110 -3.92 -5.90 9.95
N ARG A 111 -3.61 -7.20 10.03
CA ARG A 111 -3.91 -8.03 11.21
C ARG A 111 -3.19 -7.48 12.44
N TRP A 112 -1.92 -7.12 12.32
CA TRP A 112 -1.12 -6.59 13.43
C TRP A 112 -1.64 -5.24 13.93
N LYS A 113 -2.00 -4.34 13.03
CA LYS A 113 -2.64 -3.05 13.38
C LYS A 113 -3.93 -3.27 14.18
N LYS A 114 -4.77 -4.24 13.78
CA LYS A 114 -6.01 -4.55 14.50
C LYS A 114 -5.74 -5.15 15.88
N ILE A 115 -4.74 -6.03 16.02
CA ILE A 115 -4.27 -6.53 17.35
C ILE A 115 -3.82 -5.35 18.22
N TYR A 116 -2.99 -4.47 17.67
CA TYR A 116 -2.47 -3.32 18.41
C TYR A 116 -3.59 -2.38 18.87
N GLN A 117 -4.55 -2.07 18.00
CA GLN A 117 -5.73 -1.28 18.35
C GLN A 117 -6.54 -1.93 19.49
N ASN A 118 -6.78 -3.25 19.43
CA ASN A 118 -7.49 -3.96 20.48
C ASN A 118 -6.71 -3.93 21.81
N LYS A 119 -5.38 -4.10 21.77
CA LYS A 119 -4.51 -3.94 22.95
C LYS A 119 -4.66 -2.56 23.58
N GLN A 120 -4.60 -1.49 22.77
CA GLN A 120 -4.76 -0.11 23.26
C GLN A 120 -6.14 0.11 23.88
N HIS A 121 -7.20 -0.43 23.28
CA HIS A 121 -8.56 -0.37 23.81
C HIS A 121 -8.70 -1.07 25.17
N ILE A 122 -8.15 -2.28 25.29
CA ILE A 122 -8.11 -3.05 26.54
C ILE A 122 -7.35 -2.27 27.61
N MET A 123 -6.17 -1.73 27.29
CA MET A 123 -5.39 -0.90 28.22
C MET A 123 -6.20 0.31 28.70
N LYS A 124 -6.87 1.03 27.79
CA LYS A 124 -7.73 2.17 28.15
C LYS A 124 -8.86 1.75 29.10
N LYS A 125 -9.48 0.58 28.89
CA LYS A 125 -10.49 0.04 29.80
C LYS A 125 -9.90 -0.34 31.16
N MET A 126 -8.69 -0.90 31.19
CA MET A 126 -7.99 -1.25 32.43
C MET A 126 -7.63 -0.03 33.28
N MET A 127 -7.40 1.12 32.64
CA MET A 127 -7.12 2.39 33.32
C MET A 127 -8.39 3.08 33.87
N ASN A 128 -9.59 2.61 33.55
CA ASN A 128 -10.83 3.22 34.03
C ASN A 128 -11.04 2.89 35.53
N PRO A 129 -11.23 3.89 36.41
CA PRO A 129 -11.47 3.68 37.85
C PRO A 129 -12.61 2.71 38.17
N GLN A 130 -13.71 2.73 37.41
CA GLN A 130 -14.84 1.83 37.62
C GLN A 130 -14.45 0.36 37.39
N ASN A 131 -13.65 0.11 36.36
CA ASN A 131 -13.18 -1.24 36.05
C ASN A 131 -12.12 -1.71 37.06
N LEU A 132 -11.29 -0.79 37.57
CA LEU A 132 -10.36 -1.09 38.66
C LEU A 132 -11.09 -1.48 39.93
N MET A 133 -12.14 -0.73 40.31
CA MET A 133 -12.98 -1.05 41.46
C MET A 133 -13.67 -2.40 41.29
N HIS A 134 -14.24 -2.68 40.12
CA HIS A 134 -14.82 -3.99 39.81
C HIS A 134 -13.78 -5.12 39.97
N ARG A 135 -12.56 -4.93 39.44
CA ARG A 135 -11.49 -5.93 39.58
C ARG A 135 -11.09 -6.13 41.03
N GLN A 136 -11.07 -5.08 41.85
CA GLN A 136 -10.76 -5.17 43.27
C GLN A 136 -11.82 -6.00 44.03
N ILE A 137 -13.11 -5.80 43.73
CA ILE A 137 -14.22 -6.51 44.38
C ILE A 137 -14.32 -7.96 43.91
N HIS A 138 -14.22 -8.19 42.59
CA HIS A 138 -14.53 -9.50 41.99
C HIS A 138 -13.30 -10.33 41.58
N GLY A 139 -12.08 -9.81 41.73
CA GLY A 139 -10.83 -10.46 41.34
C GLY A 139 -10.56 -10.56 39.84
N LYS A 140 -11.52 -10.15 38.98
CA LYS A 140 -11.42 -10.24 37.52
C LYS A 140 -11.94 -8.98 36.82
N TRP A 141 -11.47 -8.76 35.58
CA TRP A 141 -11.98 -7.69 34.73
C TRP A 141 -13.41 -7.95 34.26
N SER A 142 -14.20 -6.88 34.12
CA SER A 142 -15.60 -6.91 33.65
C SER A 142 -15.74 -7.04 32.12
N PHE A 143 -14.61 -7.08 31.39
CA PHE A 143 -14.58 -7.11 29.92
C PHE A 143 -13.53 -8.11 29.42
N ASN A 144 -13.65 -8.49 28.14
CA ASN A 144 -12.71 -9.40 27.49
C ASN A 144 -11.31 -8.78 27.38
N THR A 145 -10.30 -9.50 27.85
CA THR A 145 -8.88 -9.11 27.84
C THR A 145 -8.07 -9.78 26.73
N ASN A 146 -8.69 -10.62 25.90
CA ASN A 146 -8.01 -11.31 24.80
C ASN A 146 -7.70 -10.34 23.66
N ILE A 147 -6.42 -10.03 23.47
CA ILE A 147 -5.93 -9.14 22.40
C ILE A 147 -6.12 -9.72 21.00
N TYR A 148 -6.27 -11.04 20.88
CA TYR A 148 -6.47 -11.75 19.61
C TYR A 148 -7.93 -11.91 19.21
N HIS A 149 -8.86 -11.51 20.10
CA HIS A 149 -10.28 -11.48 19.81
C HIS A 149 -10.56 -10.36 18.81
N ILE A 150 -10.70 -10.71 17.52
CA ILE A 150 -10.70 -9.79 16.37
C ILE A 150 -11.83 -10.12 15.42
#